data_AF-A0A3D1AJR7-F1
#
_entry.id   AF-A0A3D1AJR7-F1
#
_cell.length_a   1.000
_cell.length_b   1.000
_cell.length_c   1.000
_cell.angle_alpha   90.00
_cell.angle_beta   90.00
_cell.angle_gamma   90.00
#
_symmetry.space_group_name_H-M   'P 1'
#
loop_
_entity.id
_entity.type
_entity.pdbx_description
1 polymer ?
#
loop_
_entity_poly.entity_id
_entity_poly.type
_entity_poly.pdbx_seq_one_letter_code
_entity_poly.pdbx_strand_id
1 'polypeptide(L)' 'MDTGDTAFMLIATALVMLMTPGLALFYGGMVRSKNVLSTILQSFVCLGVVSIIWVIYGYSLAFGPDVGGLIGNLDWA' A
#
# COMPACT_ATOMS: atom_id res chain seq x y z
N MET A 1 24.81 1.03 5.85
CA MET A 1 23.63 1.88 5.58
C MET A 1 24.17 3.23 5.16
N ASP A 2 23.85 3.66 3.95
CA ASP A 2 24.12 5.02 3.52
C ASP A 2 22.95 5.91 3.98
N THR A 3 23.27 7.02 4.67
CA THR A 3 22.25 7.92 5.23
C THR A 3 21.47 8.64 4.12
N GLY A 4 22.12 8.94 2.99
CA GLY A 4 21.49 9.55 1.82
C GLY A 4 20.49 8.60 1.15
N ASP A 5 20.89 7.34 0.93
CA ASP A 5 19.99 6.33 0.36
C ASP A 5 18.79 6.05 1.27
N THR A 6 19.02 6.01 2.59
CA THR A 6 17.94 5.79 3.57
C THR A 6 16.97 6.98 3.59
N ALA A 7 17.49 8.21 3.58
CA ALA A 7 16.65 9.41 3.53
C ALA A 7 15.82 9.46 2.23
N PHE A 8 16.43 9.11 1.11
CA PHE A 8 15.73 9.03 -0.17
C PHE A 8 14.61 7.98 -0.14
N MET A 9 14.88 6.78 0.37
CA MET A 9 13.87 5.71 0.49
C MET A 9 12.70 6.10 1.39
N LEU A 10 12.95 6.82 2.49
CA LEU A 10 11.88 7.33 3.36
C LEU A 10 10.99 8.36 2.64
N ILE A 11 11.60 9.30 1.91
CA ILE A 11 10.85 10.30 1.13
C ILE A 11 10.06 9.61 0.00
N ALA A 12 10.69 8.70 -0.74
CA ALA A 12 10.02 7.96 -1.81
C ALA A 12 8.82 7.17 -1.28
N THR A 13 8.96 6.49 -0.13
CA THR A 13 7.87 5.73 0.49
C THR A 13 6.72 6.65 0.93
N ALA A 14 7.02 7.83 1.49
CA ALA A 14 6.02 8.82 1.87
C ALA A 14 5.23 9.35 0.65
N LEU A 15 5.92 9.60 -0.48
CA LEU A 15 5.29 10.02 -1.73
C LEU A 15 4.36 8.94 -2.30
N VAL A 16 4.77 7.67 -2.24
CA VAL A 16 3.91 6.55 -2.66
C VAL A 16 2.69 6.41 -1.75
N MET A 17 2.85 6.58 -0.44
CA MET A 17 1.73 6.56 0.51
C MET A 17 0.70 7.65 0.19
N LEU A 18 1.15 8.83 -0.26
CA LEU A 18 0.29 9.95 -0.66
C LEU A 18 -0.55 9.64 -1.92
N MET A 19 -0.15 8.68 -2.75
CA MET A 19 -0.91 8.32 -3.96
C MET A 19 -2.29 7.75 -3.63
N THR A 20 -2.43 6.97 -2.56
CA THR A 20 -3.72 6.33 -2.18
C THR A 20 -4.82 7.34 -1.83
N PRO A 21 -4.59 8.38 -1.00
CA PRO A 21 -5.57 9.47 -0.85
C PRO A 21 -5.68 10.32 -2.12
N GLY A 22 -4.62 10.45 -2.92
CA GLY A 22 -4.70 11.07 -4.26
C GLY A 22 -5.71 10.37 -5.18
N LEU A 23 -5.73 9.04 -5.18
CA LEU A 23 -6.71 8.23 -5.89
C LEU A 23 -8.12 8.42 -5.32
N ALA A 24 -8.26 8.54 -3.99
CA ALA A 24 -9.56 8.79 -3.35
C ALA A 24 -10.19 10.10 -3.84
N LEU A 25 -9.39 11.16 -3.98
CA LEU A 25 -9.84 12.45 -4.51
C LEU A 25 -10.11 12.38 -6.02
N PHE A 26 -9.25 11.70 -6.78
CA PHE A 26 -9.41 11.53 -8.23
C PHE A 26 -10.67 10.74 -8.58
N TYR A 27 -10.86 9.56 -8.00
CA TYR A 27 -12.06 8.73 -8.19
C TYR A 27 -13.29 9.36 -7.54
N GLY A 28 -13.13 10.04 -6.41
CA GLY A 28 -14.18 10.84 -5.79
C GLY A 28 -14.72 11.93 -6.72
N GLY A 29 -13.86 12.61 -7.47
CA GLY A 29 -14.26 13.65 -8.43
C GLY A 29 -14.98 13.14 -9.69
N MET A 30 -14.82 11.86 -10.03
CA MET A 30 -15.47 11.24 -11.21
C MET A 30 -16.82 10.59 -10.90
N VAL A 31 -17.19 10.43 -9.63
CA VAL A 31 -18.48 9.86 -9.23
C VAL A 31 -19.51 10.95 -8.94
N ARG A 32 -20.81 10.59 -9.02
CA ARG A 32 -21.91 11.49 -8.65
C ARG A 32 -21.78 11.91 -7.19
N SER A 33 -22.15 13.15 -6.84
CA SER A 33 -22.03 13.71 -5.48
C SER A 33 -22.56 12.79 -4.36
N LYS A 34 -23.64 12.05 -4.62
CA LYS A 34 -24.22 11.09 -3.67
C LYS A 34 -23.31 9.91 -3.30
N ASN A 35 -22.32 9.59 -4.14
CA ASN A 35 -21.41 8.45 -3.98
C ASN A 35 -19.98 8.87 -3.59
N VAL A 36 -19.66 10.16 -3.60
CA VAL A 36 -18.30 10.68 -3.33
C VAL A 36 -17.78 10.22 -1.97
N LEU A 37 -18.61 10.34 -0.93
CA LEU A 37 -18.25 9.92 0.42
C LEU A 37 -17.93 8.42 0.47
N SER A 38 -18.71 7.59 -0.21
CA SER A 38 -18.49 6.14 -0.26
C SER A 38 -17.18 5.78 -0.94
N THR A 39 -16.86 6.42 -2.08
CA THR A 39 -15.62 6.17 -2.83
C THR A 39 -14.40 6.58 -2.01
N ILE A 40 -14.45 7.75 -1.36
CA ILE A 40 -13.35 8.23 -0.51
C ILE A 40 -13.13 7.29 0.67
N LEU A 41 -14.20 6.90 1.39
CA LEU A 41 -14.11 5.97 2.53
C LEU A 41 -13.55 4.62 2.13
N GLN A 42 -13.96 4.06 0.99
CA GLN A 42 -13.41 2.80 0.48
C GLN A 42 -11.91 2.88 0.26
N SER A 43 -11.39 3.97 -0.33
CA SER A 43 -9.94 4.16 -0.51
C SER A 43 -9.17 4.24 0.82
N PHE A 44 -9.72 4.93 1.83
CA PHE A 44 -9.10 5.00 3.16
C PHE A 44 -9.13 3.67 3.92
N VAL A 45 -10.24 2.93 3.84
CA VAL A 45 -10.35 1.58 4.42
C VAL A 45 -9.37 0.63 3.75
N CYS A 46 -9.26 0.68 2.41
CA CYS A 46 -8.27 -0.11 1.68
C CYS A 46 -6.84 0.20 2.14
N LEU A 47 -6.48 1.47 2.36
CA LEU A 47 -5.17 1.84 2.88
C LEU A 47 -4.85 1.10 4.20
N GLY A 48 -5.78 1.12 5.16
CA GLY A 48 -5.62 0.45 6.45
C GLY A 48 -5.56 -1.08 6.33
N VAL A 49 -6.51 -1.68 5.61
CA VAL A 49 -6.60 -3.13 5.45
C VAL A 49 -5.38 -3.69 4.72
N VAL A 50 -4.96 -3.07 3.62
CA VAL A 50 -3.79 -3.51 2.84
C VAL A 50 -2.51 -3.35 3.69
N SER A 51 -2.39 -2.28 4.47
CA SER A 51 -1.23 -2.10 5.36
C SER A 51 -1.13 -3.23 6.40
N ILE A 52 -2.26 -3.63 6.99
CA ILE A 52 -2.30 -4.75 7.95
C ILE A 52 -1.93 -6.07 7.26
N ILE A 53 -2.56 -6.37 6.13
CA ILE A 53 -2.28 -7.60 5.35
C ILE A 53 -0.80 -7.67 4.96
N TRP A 54 -0.23 -6.54 4.54
CA TRP A 54 1.17 -6.44 4.13
C TRP A 54 2.13 -6.79 5.25
N VAL A 55 1.88 -6.27 6.47
CA VAL A 55 2.73 -6.52 7.64
C VAL A 55 2.59 -7.95 8.16
N ILE A 56 1.38 -8.53 8.15
CA ILE A 56 1.17 -9.86 8.73
C ILE A 56 1.72 -10.98 7.83
N TYR A 57 1.49 -10.94 6.52
CA TYR A 57 1.96 -12.02 5.64
C TYR A 57 2.29 -11.56 4.23
N GLY A 58 1.79 -10.40 3.77
CA GLY A 58 1.99 -9.95 2.40
C GLY A 58 3.46 -9.72 2.04
N TYR A 59 4.25 -9.19 2.99
CA TYR A 59 5.70 -9.02 2.79
C TYR A 59 6.41 -10.37 2.64
N SER A 60 6.11 -11.34 3.50
CA SER A 60 6.71 -12.67 3.45
C SER A 60 6.35 -13.41 2.17
N LEU A 61 5.09 -13.35 1.74
CA LEU A 61 4.66 -14.00 0.50
C LEU A 61 5.24 -13.34 -0.76
N ALA A 62 5.63 -12.07 -0.70
CA ALA A 62 6.20 -11.33 -1.84
C ALA A 62 7.74 -11.41 -1.91
N PHE A 63 8.41 -11.37 -0.76
CA PHE A 63 9.88 -11.23 -0.67
C PHE A 63 10.57 -12.31 0.16
N GLY A 64 9.80 -13.17 0.83
CA GLY A 64 10.33 -14.30 1.59
C GLY A 64 10.93 -15.39 0.71
N PRO A 65 11.56 -16.41 1.32
CA PRO A 65 12.18 -17.52 0.60
C PRO A 65 11.25 -18.13 -0.44
N ASP A 66 11.77 -18.29 -1.65
CA ASP A 66 11.01 -18.72 -2.81
C ASP A 66 10.49 -20.15 -2.67
N VAL A 67 9.24 -20.34 -3.10
CA VAL A 67 8.58 -21.63 -3.26
C VAL A 67 8.21 -21.79 -4.73
N GLY A 68 9.10 -22.45 -5.48
CA GLY A 68 8.84 -22.89 -6.85
C GLY A 68 8.77 -21.76 -7.88
N GLY A 69 9.41 -20.61 -7.63
CA GLY A 69 9.51 -19.46 -8.52
C GLY A 69 8.24 -18.60 -8.61
N LEU A 70 7.25 -18.84 -7.74
CA LEU A 70 5.91 -18.24 -7.84
C LEU A 70 5.49 -17.44 -6.62
N ILE A 71 5.87 -17.87 -5.41
CA ILE A 71 5.45 -17.23 -4.16
C ILE A 71 6.53 -17.40 -3.10
N GLY A 72 6.69 -16.42 -2.21
CA GLY A 72 7.46 -16.56 -0.98
C GLY A 72 6.73 -17.42 0.05
N ASN A 73 7.47 -18.01 0.99
CA ASN A 73 6.89 -18.73 2.12
C ASN A 73 6.47 -17.77 3.26
N LEU A 74 6.05 -18.33 4.41
CA LEU A 74 5.60 -17.58 5.59
C LEU A 74 6.68 -17.46 6.68
N ASP A 75 7.96 -17.66 6.35
CA ASP A 75 9.04 -17.63 7.36
C ASP A 75 9.25 -16.22 7.95
N TRP A 76 8.81 -15.17 7.26
CA TRP A 76 8.93 -13.77 7.67
C TRP A 76 7.58 -13.13 8.03
N ALA A 77 6.53 -13.95 8.20
CA ALA A 77 5.19 -13.55 8.63
C ALA A 77 5.09 -13.45 10.17
#